data_AF-Q2G7A6-F1
#
_entry.id   AF-Q2G7A6-F1
#
_cell.length_a   1.000
_cell.length_b   1.000
_cell.length_c   1.000
_cell.angle_alpha   90.00
_cell.angle_beta   90.00
_cell.angle_gamma   90.00
#
_symmetry.space_group_name_H-M   'P 1'
#
loop_
_entity.id
_entity.type
_entity.pdbx_description
1 polymer ?
#
loop_
_entity_poly.entity_id
_entity_poly.type
_entity_poly.pdbx_seq_one_letter_code
_entity_poly.pdbx_strand_id
1 'polypeptide(L)'
;MLIKPAFSHTLTQCWYTRIHVPVLHRERGSDGFVTSICRYCERPIRSHGGKSWTLADGVDLDELAALSRTPYICVTSISDGMIIARYPIGDGDDEDTVRARLEAVIVEHGAREPASGLAVRVVGGGPKSFT
;
A
#
# COMPACT_ATOMS: atom_id res chain seq x y z
N MET A 1 -9.83 -13.70 -16.38
CA MET A 1 -9.33 -12.34 -16.67
C MET A 1 -8.25 -12.03 -15.62
N LEU A 2 -6.98 -12.26 -15.96
CA LEU A 2 -5.86 -11.96 -15.06
C LEU A 2 -5.60 -10.45 -15.14
N ILE A 3 -6.04 -9.73 -14.11
CA ILE A 3 -5.59 -8.36 -13.86
C ILE A 3 -4.08 -8.47 -13.68
N LYS A 4 -3.31 -8.05 -14.68
CA LYS A 4 -1.90 -7.69 -14.46
C LYS A 4 -1.93 -6.47 -13.54
N PRO A 5 -1.47 -6.56 -12.28
CA PRO A 5 -1.37 -5.37 -11.46
C PRO A 5 -0.18 -4.60 -11.99
N ALA A 6 -0.46 -3.67 -12.90
CA ALA A 6 0.50 -2.64 -13.23
C ALA A 6 0.66 -1.76 -11.97
N PHE A 7 1.87 -1.78 -11.39
CA PHE A 7 2.42 -0.77 -10.49
C PHE A 7 2.04 -0.71 -9.01
N SER A 8 1.21 -1.59 -8.46
CA SER A 8 1.02 -1.65 -6.99
C SER A 8 1.82 -2.78 -6.36
N HIS A 9 3.04 -2.46 -5.92
CA HIS A 9 3.93 -3.42 -5.22
C HIS A 9 3.37 -3.90 -3.87
N THR A 10 2.29 -3.30 -3.35
CA THR A 10 1.69 -3.57 -2.03
C THR A 10 0.40 -4.40 -2.08
N LEU A 11 -0.17 -4.66 -3.26
CA LEU A 11 -1.40 -5.46 -3.46
C LEU A 11 -1.14 -6.81 -4.13
N THR A 12 0.09 -7.31 -4.11
CA THR A 12 0.44 -8.59 -4.75
C THR A 12 0.23 -9.76 -3.79
N GLN A 13 -0.07 -10.96 -4.33
CA GLN A 13 -0.44 -12.16 -3.55
C GLN A 13 0.48 -12.46 -2.35
N CYS A 14 1.79 -12.26 -2.48
CA CYS A 14 2.76 -12.49 -1.40
C CYS A 14 2.54 -11.61 -0.15
N TRP A 15 1.94 -10.42 -0.28
CA TRP A 15 1.64 -9.56 0.86
C TRP A 15 0.45 -10.06 1.67
N TYR A 16 -0.55 -10.65 1.02
CA TYR A 16 -1.70 -11.27 1.69
C TYR A 16 -1.32 -12.58 2.39
N THR A 17 -0.56 -13.44 1.71
CA THR A 17 -0.17 -14.75 2.26
C THR A 17 1.04 -14.66 3.19
N ARG A 18 1.78 -13.54 3.16
CA ARG A 18 3.11 -13.37 3.78
C ARG A 18 4.14 -14.39 3.28
N ILE A 19 3.93 -14.95 2.08
CA ILE A 19 4.81 -15.95 1.48
C ILE A 19 5.38 -15.40 0.18
N HIS A 20 6.68 -15.11 0.19
CA HIS A 20 7.43 -14.79 -1.03
C HIS A 20 7.85 -16.06 -1.75
N VAL A 21 7.74 -16.04 -3.08
CA VAL A 21 8.08 -17.18 -3.94
C VAL A 21 9.13 -16.74 -4.95
N PRO A 22 10.31 -17.39 -5.01
CA PRO A 22 11.36 -17.02 -5.94
C PRO A 22 10.98 -17.36 -7.39
N VAL A 23 11.50 -16.57 -8.32
CA VAL A 23 11.60 -16.96 -9.73
C VAL A 23 12.57 -18.13 -9.89
N LEU A 24 12.65 -18.72 -11.09
CA LEU A 24 13.50 -19.88 -11.35
C LEU A 24 14.98 -19.58 -11.10
N HIS A 25 15.41 -18.34 -11.39
CA HIS A 25 16.77 -17.88 -11.17
C HIS A 25 17.07 -17.64 -9.69
N ARG A 26 18.16 -18.21 -9.20
CA ARG A 26 18.60 -18.12 -7.80
C ARG A 26 20.11 -18.02 -7.75
N GLU A 27 20.61 -17.11 -6.93
CA GLU A 27 22.04 -16.90 -6.75
C GLU A 27 22.42 -17.20 -5.30
N ARG A 28 23.54 -17.88 -5.09
CA ARG A 28 24.04 -18.16 -3.73
C ARG A 28 25.15 -17.18 -3.42
N GLY A 29 24.91 -16.34 -2.41
CA GLY A 29 25.89 -15.39 -1.88
C GLY A 29 26.97 -16.08 -1.06
N SER A 30 28.09 -15.37 -0.88
CA SER A 30 29.23 -15.80 -0.07
C SER A 30 28.92 -15.87 1.43
N ASP A 31 27.83 -15.24 1.85
CA ASP A 31 27.29 -15.21 3.21
C ASP A 31 26.40 -16.43 3.53
N GLY A 32 26.26 -17.36 2.59
CA GLY A 32 25.44 -18.56 2.73
C GLY A 32 23.95 -18.34 2.43
N PHE A 33 23.53 -17.11 2.15
CA PHE A 33 22.17 -16.82 1.72
C PHE A 33 21.99 -17.10 0.22
N VAL A 34 20.79 -17.48 -0.15
CA VAL A 34 20.34 -17.60 -1.54
C VAL A 34 19.43 -16.42 -1.84
N THR A 35 19.74 -15.64 -2.85
CA THR A 35 18.96 -14.50 -3.32
C THR A 35 18.17 -14.86 -4.58
N SER A 36 17.04 -14.19 -4.77
CA SER A 36 16.20 -14.27 -5.96
C SER A 36 15.29 -13.04 -6.03
N ILE A 37 14.42 -12.98 -7.02
CA ILE A 37 13.34 -12.01 -7.13
C ILE A 37 12.01 -12.71 -6.84
N CYS A 38 11.12 -12.07 -6.07
CA CYS A 38 9.79 -12.60 -5.83
C CYS A 38 8.94 -12.56 -7.12
N ARG A 39 8.35 -13.69 -7.53
CA ARG A 39 7.49 -13.77 -8.72
C ARG A 39 6.18 -12.96 -8.65
N TYR A 40 5.83 -12.43 -7.47
CA TYR A 40 4.58 -11.70 -7.25
C TYR A 40 4.80 -10.19 -7.09
N CYS A 41 5.65 -9.77 -6.15
CA CYS A 41 5.94 -8.35 -5.91
C CYS A 41 7.17 -7.83 -6.66
N GLU A 42 7.91 -8.71 -7.33
CA GLU A 42 9.13 -8.40 -8.10
C GLU A 42 10.26 -7.79 -7.26
N ARG A 43 10.18 -7.90 -5.93
CA ARG A 43 11.21 -7.42 -5.00
C ARG A 43 12.31 -8.45 -4.75
N PRO A 44 13.54 -8.01 -4.42
CA PRO A 44 14.61 -8.88 -3.95
C PRO A 44 14.22 -9.67 -2.71
N ILE A 45 14.47 -10.98 -2.73
CA ILE A 45 14.22 -11.88 -1.60
C ILE A 45 15.44 -12.74 -1.33
N ARG A 46 15.63 -13.13 -0.07
CA ARG A 46 16.72 -14.01 0.37
C ARG A 46 16.21 -15.18 1.21
N SER A 47 17.01 -16.23 1.25
CA SER A 47 16.74 -17.44 2.03
C SER A 47 18.04 -18.05 2.53
N HIS A 48 18.10 -18.47 3.78
CA HIS A 48 19.25 -19.21 4.31
C HIS A 48 19.31 -20.68 3.83
N GLY A 49 18.26 -21.20 3.20
CA GLY A 49 18.18 -22.63 2.82
C GLY A 49 17.24 -22.96 1.66
N GLY A 50 16.74 -21.96 0.93
CA GLY A 50 15.83 -22.11 -0.21
C GLY A 50 14.39 -22.53 0.14
N LYS A 51 14.08 -22.79 1.42
CA LYS A 51 12.76 -23.26 1.90
C LYS A 51 11.81 -22.14 2.32
N SER A 52 12.33 -21.08 2.93
CA SER A 52 11.58 -19.90 3.37
C SER A 52 12.26 -18.64 2.87
N TRP A 53 11.49 -17.68 2.37
CA TRP A 53 12.00 -16.49 1.68
C TRP A 53 11.48 -15.23 2.36
N THR A 54 12.39 -14.30 2.62
CA THR A 54 12.11 -12.97 3.18
C THR A 54 12.63 -11.89 2.24
N LEU A 55 12.14 -10.66 2.38
CA LEU A 55 12.70 -9.52 1.64
C LEU A 55 14.17 -9.32 2.00
N ALA A 56 15.02 -9.16 0.99
CA ALA A 56 16.47 -9.10 1.18
C ALA A 56 16.93 -7.78 1.80
N ASP A 57 16.21 -6.72 1.48
CA ASP A 57 16.39 -5.31 1.82
C ASP A 57 15.63 -4.88 3.08
N GLY A 58 14.81 -5.76 3.67
CA GLY A 58 13.82 -5.34 4.67
C GLY A 58 12.71 -4.49 4.04
N VAL A 59 11.84 -3.92 4.86
CA VAL A 59 10.80 -2.99 4.39
C VAL A 59 11.10 -1.64 4.99
N ASP A 60 11.59 -0.71 4.17
CA ASP A 60 11.51 0.71 4.49
C ASP A 60 10.05 1.13 4.29
N LEU A 61 9.34 1.32 5.40
CA LEU A 61 7.93 1.69 5.40
C LEU A 61 7.73 3.14 4.91
N ASP A 62 8.74 3.99 5.05
CA ASP A 62 8.70 5.39 4.65
C ASP A 62 8.97 5.53 3.15
N GLU A 63 9.94 4.79 2.61
CA GLU A 63 10.17 4.69 1.16
C GLU A 63 8.97 4.03 0.47
N LEU A 64 8.41 2.95 1.04
CA LEU A 64 7.23 2.29 0.50
C LEU A 64 5.98 3.20 0.52
N ALA A 65 5.82 4.01 1.57
CA ALA A 65 4.77 5.02 1.64
C ALA A 65 4.99 6.15 0.63
N ALA A 66 6.24 6.57 0.42
CA ALA A 66 6.61 7.59 -0.57
C ALA A 66 6.42 7.12 -2.02
N LEU A 67 6.58 5.82 -2.27
CA LEU A 67 6.32 5.19 -3.57
C LEU A 67 4.83 4.95 -3.84
N SER A 68 3.98 4.98 -2.80
CA SER A 68 2.53 4.88 -2.93
C SER A 68 1.94 6.19 -3.48
N ARG A 69 1.96 6.34 -4.80
CA ARG A 69 1.42 7.52 -5.50
C ARG A 69 -0.11 7.55 -5.59
N THR A 70 -0.78 6.46 -5.21
CA THR A 70 -2.23 6.35 -5.33
C THR A 70 -2.90 7.24 -4.28
N PRO A 71 -3.64 8.29 -4.68
CA PRO A 71 -4.40 9.09 -3.74
C PRO A 71 -5.54 8.25 -3.13
N TYR A 72 -5.87 8.51 -1.88
CA TYR A 72 -7.00 7.87 -1.19
C TYR A 72 -7.64 8.81 -0.17
N ILE A 73 -8.92 8.59 0.12
CA ILE A 73 -9.60 9.19 1.27
C ILE A 73 -9.32 8.32 2.49
N CYS A 74 -8.88 8.93 3.58
CA CYS A 74 -8.47 8.27 4.82
C CYS A 74 -9.38 8.71 5.96
N VAL A 75 -9.98 7.75 6.65
CA VAL A 75 -10.71 7.95 7.90
C VAL A 75 -9.77 7.58 9.04
N THR A 76 -9.56 8.50 9.98
CA THR A 76 -8.58 8.38 11.06
C THR A 76 -9.24 8.72 12.39
N SER A 77 -8.96 7.94 13.42
CA SER A 77 -9.29 8.27 14.80
C SER A 77 -8.40 9.43 15.28
N ILE A 78 -9.01 10.47 15.83
CA ILE A 78 -8.31 11.66 16.34
C ILE A 78 -7.57 11.33 17.65
N SER A 79 -8.10 10.41 18.46
CA SER A 79 -7.57 10.14 19.81
C SER A 79 -6.21 9.44 19.80
N ASP A 80 -5.99 8.56 18.82
CA ASP A 80 -4.80 7.69 18.74
C ASP A 80 -4.13 7.71 17.35
N GLY A 81 -4.68 8.46 16.39
CA GLY A 81 -4.14 8.55 15.04
C GLY A 81 -4.33 7.29 14.21
N MET A 82 -5.12 6.33 14.68
CA MET A 82 -5.31 5.04 14.00
C MET A 82 -6.16 5.19 12.74
N ILE A 83 -5.73 4.54 11.67
CA ILE A 83 -6.47 4.52 10.41
C ILE A 83 -7.59 3.50 10.51
N ILE A 84 -8.82 3.98 10.35
CA ILE A 84 -10.05 3.19 10.42
C ILE A 84 -10.43 2.66 9.05
N ALA A 85 -10.32 3.49 8.01
CA ALA A 85 -10.66 3.10 6.64
C ALA A 85 -9.82 3.87 5.60
N ARG A 86 -9.63 3.25 4.43
CA ARG A 86 -9.04 3.86 3.24
C ARG A 86 -9.88 3.57 2.02
N TYR A 87 -10.19 4.62 1.26
CA TYR A 87 -10.94 4.54 0.00
C TYR A 87 -10.05 5.01 -1.14
N PRO A 88 -9.67 4.13 -2.09
CA PRO A 88 -8.83 4.54 -3.20
C PRO A 88 -9.55 5.59 -4.07
N ILE A 89 -8.80 6.60 -4.50
CA ILE A 89 -9.22 7.55 -5.53
C ILE A 89 -8.71 7.00 -6.87
N GLY A 90 -9.58 7.01 -7.89
CA GLY A 90 -9.24 6.49 -9.22
C GLY A 90 -8.24 7.39 -9.93
N ASP A 91 -7.38 6.78 -10.75
CA ASP A 91 -6.52 7.53 -11.66
C ASP A 91 -7.40 8.23 -12.71
N GLY A 92 -7.50 9.55 -12.61
CA GLY A 92 -8.32 10.38 -13.50
C GLY A 92 -9.64 10.88 -12.90
N ASP A 93 -9.95 10.57 -11.63
CA ASP A 93 -11.03 11.24 -10.91
C ASP A 93 -10.75 12.75 -10.87
N ASP A 94 -11.71 13.55 -11.33
CA ASP A 94 -11.62 15.01 -11.22
C ASP A 94 -11.90 15.48 -9.78
N GLU A 95 -11.65 16.77 -9.54
CA GLU A 95 -11.75 17.33 -8.20
C GLU A 95 -13.18 17.23 -7.63
N ASP A 96 -14.19 17.43 -8.47
CA ASP A 96 -15.59 17.36 -8.05
C ASP A 96 -16.00 15.93 -7.70
N THR A 97 -15.53 14.93 -8.46
CA THR A 97 -15.71 13.51 -8.16
C THR A 97 -15.05 13.14 -6.84
N VAL A 98 -13.82 13.60 -6.61
CA VAL A 98 -13.11 13.38 -5.34
C VAL A 98 -13.84 14.05 -4.18
N ARG A 99 -14.32 15.29 -4.36
CA ARG A 99 -15.06 16.03 -3.32
C ARG A 99 -16.39 15.37 -2.98
N ALA A 100 -17.15 14.93 -3.98
CA ALA A 100 -18.39 14.19 -3.78
C ALA A 100 -18.14 12.87 -3.04
N ARG A 101 -17.06 12.18 -3.37
CA ARG A 101 -16.68 10.93 -2.70
C ARG A 101 -16.20 11.16 -1.27
N LEU A 102 -15.45 12.24 -1.02
CA LEU A 102 -15.06 12.66 0.33
C LEU A 102 -16.30 12.93 1.19
N GLU A 103 -17.27 13.66 0.66
CA GLU A 103 -18.53 13.94 1.36
C GLU A 103 -19.32 12.66 1.67
N ALA A 104 -19.41 11.74 0.71
CA ALA A 104 -20.05 10.45 0.91
C ALA A 104 -19.39 9.66 2.06
N VAL A 105 -18.06 9.62 2.12
CA VAL A 105 -17.31 8.95 3.21
C VAL A 105 -17.52 9.65 4.55
N ILE A 106 -17.57 10.99 4.59
CA ILE A 106 -17.86 11.75 5.81
C ILE A 106 -19.23 11.36 6.38
N VAL A 107 -20.25 11.26 5.51
CA VAL A 107 -21.60 10.88 5.89
C VAL A 107 -21.66 9.41 6.33
N GLU A 108 -21.05 8.50 5.57
CA GLU A 108 -21.02 7.06 5.87
C GLU A 108 -20.43 6.76 7.26
N HIS A 109 -19.38 7.50 7.66
CA HIS A 109 -18.71 7.30 8.95
C HIS A 109 -19.26 8.17 10.09
N GLY A 110 -20.28 8.99 9.83
CA GLY A 110 -20.79 9.92 10.84
C GLY A 110 -19.73 10.92 11.31
N ALA A 111 -18.73 11.24 10.49
CA ALA A 111 -17.57 12.02 10.92
C ALA A 111 -17.93 13.48 11.29
N ARG A 112 -19.10 13.97 10.85
CA ARG A 112 -19.66 15.27 11.24
C ARG A 112 -20.37 15.27 12.59
N GLU A 113 -20.63 14.11 13.17
CA GLU A 113 -21.32 14.05 14.45
C GLU A 113 -20.46 14.69 15.54
N PRO A 114 -21.07 15.48 16.46
CA PRO A 114 -20.37 15.97 17.63
C PRO A 114 -19.75 14.79 18.39
N ALA A 115 -18.47 14.90 18.72
CA ALA A 115 -17.70 13.84 19.38
C ALA A 115 -17.54 12.53 18.57
N SER A 116 -17.68 12.55 17.24
CA SER A 116 -17.34 11.40 16.38
C SER A 116 -15.92 10.88 16.64
N GLY A 117 -15.00 11.80 16.98
CA GLY A 117 -13.59 11.47 17.17
C GLY A 117 -12.90 11.06 15.85
N LEU A 118 -13.52 11.36 14.70
CA LEU A 118 -13.02 10.96 13.39
C LEU A 118 -12.59 12.16 12.56
N ALA A 119 -11.45 12.00 11.87
CA ALA A 119 -11.00 12.90 10.83
C ALA A 119 -11.00 12.17 9.48
N VAL A 120 -11.62 12.78 8.48
CA VAL A 120 -11.62 12.28 7.09
C VAL A 120 -10.84 13.24 6.23
N ARG A 121 -9.83 12.75 5.49
CA ARG A 121 -8.99 13.59 4.61
C ARG A 121 -8.52 12.84 3.38
N VAL A 122 -8.23 13.56 2.31
CA VAL A 122 -7.49 13.03 1.17
C VAL A 122 -6.00 12.93 1.54
N VAL A 123 -5.37 11.80 1.21
CA VAL A 123 -3.95 11.51 1.48
C VAL A 123 -3.31 10.96 0.21
N GLY A 124 -2.07 11.38 -0.06
CA GLY A 124 -1.34 11.02 -1.27
C GLY A 124 -1.61 11.98 -2.44
N GLY A 125 -0.90 11.76 -3.54
CA GLY A 125 -0.82 12.68 -4.68
C GLY A 125 0.36 13.65 -4.54
N GLY A 126 1.31 13.58 -5.49
CA GLY A 126 2.32 14.64 -5.68
C GLY A 126 1.66 15.98 -6.05
N PRO A 127 2.44 17.07 -6.25
CA PRO A 127 2.02 18.47 -6.11
C PRO A 127 0.90 18.90 -7.08
N LYS A 128 -0.32 18.48 -6.76
CA LYS A 128 -1.55 19.20 -6.98
C LYS A 128 -2.13 19.35 -5.57
N SER A 129 -1.49 20.22 -4.80
CA SER A 129 -2.04 20.68 -3.53
C SER A 129 -3.42 21.26 -3.82
N PHE A 130 -4.44 20.50 -3.43
CA PHE A 130 -5.80 20.96 -3.27
C PHE A 130 -5.76 22.27 -2.46
N THR A 131 -5.93 23.39 -3.16
CA THR A 131 -5.97 24.74 -2.59
C THR A 131 -7.40 25.20 -2.61
#